data_AF-A0A7C2FMW0-F1
#
_entry.id   AF-A0A7C2FMW0-F1
#
_cell.length_a   1.000
_cell.length_b   1.000
_cell.length_c   1.000
_cell.angle_alpha   90.00
_cell.angle_beta   90.00
_cell.angle_gamma   90.00
#
_symmetry.space_group_name_H-M   'P 1'
#
loop_
_entity.id
_entity.type
_entity.pdbx_description
1 polymer ?
#
loop_
_entity_poly.entity_id
_entity_poly.type
_entity_poly.pdbx_seq_one_letter_code
_entity_poly.pdbx_strand_id
1 'polypeptide(L)'
;MTDLRDGFTTGTCAAAAAKAAAMVLCGQTDITTVDVALPDGSFAELGILQAKTVAQAGIASVRKDAGDDPDVTDKVIVEVTVKFNDGRDIVFEAGAGVGTVTKPGLQIAVGEPAINPVPREMITGAVRSVTDKGAVVTVSIAGGEEIAKKTFNPRLGIVGGLSVIGTSGKVRPFSCPALRSAL
;
A
#
# COMPACT_ATOMS: atom_id res chain seq x y z
N MET A 1 9.28 24.55 -18.69
CA MET A 1 8.25 23.49 -18.69
C MET A 1 7.93 23.25 -17.23
N THR A 2 6.66 23.32 -16.82
CA THR A 2 6.29 22.92 -15.46
C THR A 2 6.44 21.41 -15.39
N ASP A 3 7.46 20.95 -14.64
CA ASP A 3 7.66 19.53 -14.40
C ASP A 3 6.43 18.98 -13.67
N LEU A 4 5.82 17.95 -14.25
CA LEU A 4 4.69 17.26 -13.65
C LEU A 4 5.17 16.55 -12.37
N ARG A 5 4.33 16.57 -11.34
CA ARG A 5 4.67 16.01 -10.03
C ARG A 5 4.47 14.50 -10.02
N ASP A 6 5.52 13.79 -9.60
CA ASP A 6 5.44 12.35 -9.29
C ASP A 6 4.57 12.11 -8.04
N GLY A 7 3.95 10.94 -8.00
CA GLY A 7 3.22 10.43 -6.85
C GLY A 7 3.81 9.15 -6.27
N PHE A 8 3.05 8.52 -5.37
CA PHE A 8 3.43 7.28 -4.73
C PHE A 8 2.43 6.16 -5.05
N THR A 9 2.96 4.95 -5.21
CA THR A 9 2.15 3.76 -5.50
C THR A 9 1.34 3.32 -4.29
N THR A 10 0.32 2.48 -4.50
CA THR A 10 -0.43 1.86 -3.39
C THR A 10 0.48 1.01 -2.49
N GLY A 11 1.51 0.36 -3.05
CA GLY A 11 2.53 -0.35 -2.28
C GLY A 11 3.32 0.54 -1.32
N THR A 12 3.73 1.74 -1.76
CA THR A 12 4.43 2.72 -0.91
C THR A 12 3.53 3.23 0.21
N CYS A 13 2.26 3.54 -0.09
CA CYS A 13 1.29 3.94 0.93
C CYS A 13 1.06 2.83 1.97
N ALA A 14 0.96 1.57 1.52
CA ALA A 14 0.82 0.43 2.42
C ALA A 14 2.08 0.23 3.30
N ALA A 15 3.29 0.39 2.74
CA ALA A 15 4.52 0.31 3.52
C ALA A 15 4.60 1.41 4.59
N ALA A 16 4.24 2.65 4.24
CA ALA A 16 4.23 3.76 5.19
C ALA A 16 3.20 3.55 6.31
N ALA A 17 1.98 3.13 5.96
CA ALA A 17 0.97 2.77 6.94
C ALA A 17 1.42 1.61 7.84
N ALA A 18 2.07 0.58 7.28
CA ALA A 18 2.59 -0.54 8.07
C ALA A 18 3.69 -0.10 9.05
N LYS A 19 4.60 0.78 8.63
CA LYS A 19 5.64 1.35 9.52
C LYS A 19 4.99 2.10 10.68
N ALA A 20 4.09 3.02 10.39
CA ALA A 20 3.40 3.82 11.40
C ALA A 20 2.58 2.95 12.36
N ALA A 21 1.89 1.93 11.85
CA ALA A 21 1.16 0.96 12.66
C ALA A 21 2.08 0.17 13.59
N ALA A 22 3.24 -0.30 13.09
CA ALA A 22 4.23 -0.98 13.93
C ALA A 22 4.82 -0.04 14.99
N MET A 23 5.11 1.23 14.65
CA MET A 23 5.64 2.23 15.56
C MET A 23 4.70 2.50 16.74
N VAL A 24 3.40 2.72 16.50
CA VAL A 24 2.42 2.90 17.60
C VAL A 24 2.24 1.63 18.43
N LEU A 25 2.34 0.46 17.80
CA LEU A 25 2.29 -0.81 18.53
C LEU A 25 3.53 -1.03 19.42
N CYS A 26 4.67 -0.44 19.05
CA CYS A 26 5.88 -0.36 19.86
C CYS A 26 5.86 0.80 20.88
N GLY A 27 4.75 1.52 21.02
CA GLY A 27 4.55 2.55 22.05
C GLY A 27 4.95 3.97 21.62
N GLN A 28 5.27 4.20 20.34
CA GLN A 28 5.47 5.55 19.84
C GLN A 28 4.12 6.28 19.70
N THR A 29 4.13 7.61 19.85
CA THR A 29 2.93 8.45 19.77
C THR A 29 3.13 9.57 18.74
N ASP A 30 2.04 10.26 18.39
CA ASP A 30 2.07 11.50 17.59
C ASP A 30 2.75 11.38 16.21
N ILE A 31 2.61 10.21 15.58
CA ILE A 31 3.17 9.93 14.26
C ILE A 31 2.36 10.67 13.19
N THR A 32 2.97 11.69 12.60
CA THR A 32 2.37 12.50 11.53
C THR A 32 3.02 12.26 10.16
N THR A 33 4.26 11.79 10.14
CA THR A 33 5.00 11.42 8.93
C THR A 33 5.88 10.19 9.18
N VAL A 34 6.16 9.44 8.12
CA VAL A 34 7.16 8.36 8.13
C VAL A 34 7.92 8.32 6.81
N ASP A 35 9.17 7.88 6.88
CA ASP A 35 10.00 7.55 5.74
C ASP A 35 9.91 6.05 5.42
N VAL A 36 9.90 5.67 4.14
CA VAL A 36 10.00 4.28 3.69
C VAL A 36 11.02 4.13 2.58
N ALA A 37 11.80 3.06 2.64
CA ALA A 37 12.73 2.70 1.58
C ALA A 37 11.95 2.27 0.32
N LEU A 38 12.41 2.74 -0.83
CA LEU A 38 11.91 2.36 -2.14
C LEU A 38 12.83 1.31 -2.79
N PRO A 39 12.36 0.58 -3.82
CA PRO A 39 13.16 -0.43 -4.51
C PRO A 39 14.47 0.08 -5.11
N ASP A 40 14.57 1.38 -5.41
CA ASP A 40 15.80 2.02 -5.93
C ASP A 40 16.78 2.43 -4.82
N GLY A 41 16.49 2.12 -3.55
CA GLY A 41 17.28 2.48 -2.38
C GLY A 41 17.07 3.93 -1.89
N SER A 42 16.28 4.73 -2.61
CA SER A 42 15.86 6.06 -2.12
C SER A 42 14.78 5.93 -1.04
N PHE A 43 14.50 7.03 -0.34
CA PHE A 43 13.44 7.09 0.67
C PHE A 43 12.30 7.98 0.20
N ALA A 44 11.06 7.58 0.53
CA ALA A 44 9.87 8.39 0.38
C ALA A 44 9.33 8.78 1.75
N GLU A 45 9.10 10.08 1.96
CA GLU A 45 8.40 10.59 3.14
C GLU A 45 6.90 10.72 2.84
N LEU A 46 6.07 10.12 3.69
CA LEU A 46 4.61 10.14 3.54
C LEU A 46 3.94 10.63 4.81
N GLY A 47 2.91 11.47 4.64
CA GLY A 47 2.03 11.89 5.71
C GLY A 47 1.12 10.76 6.18
N ILE A 48 1.00 10.62 7.50
CA ILE A 48 0.13 9.66 8.17
C ILE A 48 -1.17 10.38 8.56
N LEU A 49 -2.31 9.87 8.08
CA LEU A 49 -3.62 10.43 8.40
C LEU A 49 -4.03 10.15 9.85
N GLN A 50 -3.78 8.92 10.29
CA GLN A 50 -4.06 8.44 11.63
C GLN A 50 -3.09 7.32 11.94
N ALA A 51 -2.60 7.26 13.18
CA ALA A 51 -1.92 6.11 13.74
C ALA A 51 -2.37 5.93 15.19
N LYS A 52 -2.78 4.72 15.57
CA LYS A 52 -3.29 4.41 16.92
C LYS A 52 -3.14 2.94 17.25
N THR A 53 -3.12 2.63 18.54
CA THR A 53 -3.18 1.25 19.02
C THR A 53 -4.59 0.92 19.48
N VAL A 54 -5.16 -0.18 18.99
CA VAL A 54 -6.50 -0.68 19.33
C VAL A 54 -6.42 -2.18 19.59
N ALA A 55 -6.82 -2.64 20.78
CA ALA A 55 -6.89 -4.06 21.13
C ALA A 55 -5.61 -4.85 20.75
N GLN A 56 -4.43 -4.33 21.14
CA GLN A 56 -3.10 -4.90 20.84
C GLN A 56 -2.75 -4.97 19.33
N ALA A 57 -3.42 -4.19 18.50
CA ALA A 57 -3.07 -3.97 17.10
C ALA A 57 -2.69 -2.51 16.88
N GLY A 58 -1.64 -2.29 16.10
CA GLY A 58 -1.34 -0.98 15.55
C GLY A 58 -2.16 -0.76 14.29
N ILE A 59 -2.78 0.39 14.14
CA ILE A 59 -3.57 0.75 12.97
C ILE A 59 -3.08 2.10 12.49
N ALA A 60 -2.73 2.19 11.21
CA ALA A 60 -2.42 3.48 10.61
C ALA A 60 -2.91 3.57 9.17
N SER A 61 -3.11 4.80 8.70
CA SER A 61 -3.59 5.05 7.34
C SER A 61 -2.88 6.18 6.64
N VAL A 62 -2.80 6.05 5.30
CA VAL A 62 -2.18 7.00 4.39
C VAL A 62 -3.16 7.32 3.27
N ARG A 63 -3.29 8.60 2.92
CA ARG A 63 -3.99 9.01 1.70
C ARG A 63 -3.02 8.89 0.54
N LYS A 64 -3.35 8.10 -0.46
CA LYS A 64 -2.54 8.03 -1.68
C LYS A 64 -2.55 9.37 -2.39
N ASP A 65 -1.38 9.74 -2.91
CA ASP A 65 -1.20 10.91 -3.76
C ASP A 65 -0.48 10.46 -5.04
N ALA A 66 -1.20 10.40 -6.15
CA ALA A 66 -0.70 9.94 -7.44
C ALA A 66 0.09 11.02 -8.20
N GLY A 67 0.30 12.20 -7.62
CA GLY A 67 0.93 13.30 -8.33
C GLY A 67 -0.04 13.88 -9.35
N ASP A 68 0.45 14.15 -10.55
CA ASP A 68 -0.36 14.61 -11.68
C ASP A 68 -0.83 13.45 -12.60
N ASP A 69 -0.63 12.20 -12.19
CA ASP A 69 -1.08 11.04 -12.95
C ASP A 69 -2.60 10.84 -12.79
N PRO A 70 -3.37 10.61 -13.88
CA PRO A 70 -4.81 10.30 -13.80
C PRO A 70 -5.05 8.85 -13.32
N ASP A 71 -4.54 8.52 -12.14
CA ASP A 71 -4.65 7.22 -11.50
C ASP A 71 -6.01 7.09 -10.81
N VAL A 72 -6.78 6.05 -11.16
CA VAL A 72 -8.09 5.75 -10.56
C VAL A 72 -8.04 5.50 -9.05
N THR A 73 -6.85 5.22 -8.52
CA THR A 73 -6.60 5.01 -7.10
C THR A 73 -6.02 6.26 -6.42
N ASP A 74 -5.98 7.43 -7.07
CA ASP A 74 -5.62 8.67 -6.37
C ASP A 74 -6.59 8.96 -5.23
N LYS A 75 -6.06 9.55 -4.15
CA LYS A 75 -6.76 9.90 -2.90
C LYS A 75 -7.42 8.75 -2.12
N VAL A 76 -7.29 7.50 -2.56
CA VAL A 76 -7.77 6.36 -1.76
C VAL A 76 -7.03 6.32 -0.43
N ILE A 77 -7.74 5.91 0.62
CA ILE A 77 -7.16 5.71 1.94
C ILE A 77 -6.70 4.27 2.02
N VAL A 78 -5.40 4.08 2.17
CA VAL A 78 -4.79 2.79 2.47
C VAL A 78 -4.62 2.70 3.98
N GLU A 79 -5.28 1.74 4.61
CA GLU A 79 -5.17 1.47 6.04
C GLU A 79 -4.47 0.14 6.24
N VAL A 80 -3.57 0.08 7.21
CA VAL A 80 -2.86 -1.14 7.58
C VAL A 80 -3.05 -1.39 9.07
N THR A 81 -3.42 -2.63 9.39
CA THR A 81 -3.44 -3.15 10.76
C THR A 81 -2.27 -4.10 10.93
N VAL A 82 -1.46 -3.89 11.96
CA VAL A 82 -0.34 -4.74 12.35
C VAL A 82 -0.64 -5.36 13.70
N LYS A 83 -0.50 -6.68 13.81
CA LYS A 83 -0.53 -7.42 15.07
C LYS A 83 0.71 -8.26 15.19
N PHE A 84 1.40 -8.21 16.33
CA PHE A 84 2.52 -9.12 16.55
C PHE A 84 2.03 -10.57 16.67
N ASN A 85 2.83 -11.48 16.15
CA ASN A 85 2.65 -12.91 16.33
C ASN A 85 3.83 -13.49 17.15
N ASP A 86 3.72 -14.75 17.56
CA ASP A 86 4.73 -15.42 18.38
C ASP A 86 5.98 -15.85 17.58
N GLY A 87 5.94 -15.71 16.25
CA GLY A 87 7.00 -16.09 15.34
C GLY A 87 7.90 -14.95 14.94
N ARG A 88 8.67 -15.18 13.87
CA ARG A 88 9.44 -14.15 13.19
C ARG A 88 8.90 -13.82 11.81
N ASP A 89 7.87 -14.47 11.30
CA ASP A 89 7.42 -14.22 9.93
C ASP A 89 6.47 -13.03 9.83
N ILE A 90 6.56 -12.31 8.70
CA ILE A 90 5.56 -11.33 8.29
C ILE A 90 4.55 -12.06 7.41
N VAL A 91 3.31 -12.13 7.88
CA VAL A 91 2.18 -12.76 7.18
C VAL A 91 1.26 -11.65 6.67
N PHE A 92 0.76 -11.82 5.44
CA PHE A 92 -0.10 -10.83 4.80
C PHE A 92 -1.55 -11.30 4.80
N GLU A 93 -2.47 -10.39 5.10
CA GLU A 93 -3.91 -10.62 5.00
C GLU A 93 -4.59 -9.53 4.17
N ALA A 94 -5.63 -9.92 3.45
CA ALA A 94 -6.50 -8.98 2.74
C ALA A 94 -7.56 -8.45 3.72
N GLY A 95 -7.51 -7.14 3.97
CA GLY A 95 -8.60 -6.42 4.60
C GLY A 95 -9.62 -5.92 3.58
N ALA A 96 -10.54 -5.07 4.02
CA ALA A 96 -11.61 -4.55 3.16
C ALA A 96 -11.04 -3.81 1.94
N GLY A 97 -11.54 -4.12 0.75
CA GLY A 97 -11.15 -3.47 -0.49
C GLY A 97 -9.79 -3.89 -1.06
N VAL A 98 -9.09 -4.85 -0.45
CA VAL A 98 -7.97 -5.57 -1.07
C VAL A 98 -8.45 -6.91 -1.61
N GLY A 99 -8.11 -7.19 -2.87
CA GLY A 99 -8.58 -8.38 -3.55
C GLY A 99 -7.87 -9.65 -3.10
N THR A 100 -8.50 -10.80 -3.37
CA THR A 100 -7.91 -12.13 -3.23
C THR A 100 -7.73 -12.76 -4.62
N VAL A 101 -6.61 -13.44 -4.83
CA VAL A 101 -6.31 -14.12 -6.10
C VAL A 101 -7.11 -15.43 -6.21
N THR A 102 -7.86 -15.59 -7.29
CA THR A 102 -8.75 -16.74 -7.53
C THR A 102 -8.38 -17.55 -8.77
N LYS A 103 -7.48 -17.02 -9.63
CA LYS A 103 -7.01 -17.70 -10.84
C LYS A 103 -5.48 -17.82 -10.83
N PRO A 104 -4.92 -18.90 -11.40
CA PRO A 104 -3.47 -19.02 -11.59
C PRO A 104 -2.96 -18.03 -12.65
N GLY A 105 -1.64 -17.82 -12.68
CA GLY A 105 -0.97 -17.01 -13.70
C GLY A 105 -0.50 -15.62 -13.23
N LEU A 106 -0.78 -15.26 -11.98
CA LEU A 106 -0.18 -14.10 -11.31
C LEU A 106 1.06 -14.52 -10.53
N GLN A 107 1.88 -13.54 -10.15
CA GLN A 107 3.05 -13.76 -9.27
C GLN A 107 2.65 -14.12 -7.82
N ILE A 108 1.35 -14.05 -7.52
CA ILE A 108 0.75 -14.35 -6.23
C ILE A 108 -0.07 -15.64 -6.39
N ALA A 109 0.04 -16.55 -5.43
CA ALA A 109 -0.68 -17.82 -5.46
C ALA A 109 -2.20 -17.64 -5.30
N VAL A 110 -2.96 -18.64 -5.75
CA VAL A 110 -4.42 -18.66 -5.55
C VAL A 110 -4.73 -18.78 -4.05
N GLY A 111 -5.68 -17.99 -3.57
CA GLY A 111 -6.09 -17.88 -2.17
C GLY A 111 -5.36 -16.76 -1.41
N GLU A 112 -4.30 -16.19 -1.96
CA GLU A 112 -3.51 -15.15 -1.31
C GLU A 112 -4.08 -13.73 -1.53
N PRO A 113 -3.80 -12.78 -0.60
CA PRO A 113 -4.06 -11.37 -0.80
C PRO A 113 -3.34 -10.84 -2.04
N ALA A 114 -4.02 -10.02 -2.84
CA ALA A 114 -3.51 -9.38 -4.05
C ALA A 114 -2.50 -8.24 -3.74
N ILE A 115 -1.47 -8.56 -2.96
CA ILE A 115 -0.33 -7.70 -2.62
C ILE A 115 0.88 -8.25 -3.35
N ASN A 116 1.36 -7.52 -4.36
CA ASN A 116 2.45 -7.97 -5.23
C ASN A 116 3.78 -8.14 -4.49
N PRO A 117 4.75 -8.90 -5.05
CA PRO A 117 6.03 -9.16 -4.39
C PRO A 117 6.77 -7.91 -3.92
N VAL A 118 6.96 -6.91 -4.79
CA VAL A 118 7.66 -5.66 -4.42
C VAL A 118 6.96 -4.91 -3.27
N PRO A 119 5.63 -4.69 -3.29
CA PRO A 119 4.92 -4.19 -2.12
C PRO A 119 5.09 -5.04 -0.85
N ARG A 120 5.09 -6.38 -0.94
CA ARG A 120 5.35 -7.25 0.22
C ARG A 120 6.74 -7.01 0.79
N GLU A 121 7.76 -6.87 -0.06
CA GLU A 121 9.13 -6.56 0.35
C GLU A 121 9.21 -5.18 1.03
N MET A 122 8.59 -4.16 0.44
CA MET A 122 8.56 -2.81 1.01
C MET A 122 7.86 -2.78 2.38
N ILE A 123 6.70 -3.42 2.50
CA ILE A 123 5.96 -3.52 3.78
C ILE A 123 6.80 -4.28 4.82
N THR A 124 7.42 -5.38 4.41
CA THR A 124 8.29 -6.16 5.30
C THR A 124 9.46 -5.32 5.79
N GLY A 125 10.19 -4.64 4.90
CA GLY A 125 11.30 -3.77 5.27
C GLY A 125 10.88 -2.63 6.19
N ALA A 126 9.72 -2.03 5.92
CA ALA A 126 9.13 -0.98 6.73
C ALA A 126 8.83 -1.45 8.17
N VAL A 127 8.17 -2.59 8.34
CA VAL A 127 7.92 -3.19 9.68
C VAL A 127 9.24 -3.55 10.37
N ARG A 128 10.19 -4.13 9.62
CA ARG A 128 11.51 -4.54 10.14
C ARG A 128 12.39 -3.40 10.62
N SER A 129 12.24 -2.21 10.03
CA SER A 129 12.93 -1.01 10.52
C SER A 129 12.49 -0.59 11.93
N VAL A 130 11.37 -1.12 12.42
CA VAL A 130 10.77 -0.80 13.72
C VAL A 130 10.97 -1.95 14.72
N THR A 131 10.88 -3.20 14.27
CA THR A 131 10.89 -4.37 15.16
C THR A 131 11.32 -5.68 14.50
N ASP A 132 11.95 -6.55 15.30
CA ASP A 132 12.34 -7.91 14.91
C ASP A 132 11.25 -8.97 15.16
N LYS A 133 10.11 -8.59 15.74
CA LYS A 133 8.98 -9.52 15.97
C LYS A 133 8.33 -9.93 14.65
N GLY A 134 7.77 -11.14 14.59
CA GLY A 134 6.84 -11.49 13.52
C GLY A 134 5.54 -10.72 13.65
N ALA A 135 4.83 -10.54 12.54
CA ALA A 135 3.57 -9.82 12.52
C ALA A 135 2.61 -10.33 11.45
N VAL A 136 1.32 -10.23 11.74
CA VAL A 136 0.25 -10.29 10.74
C VAL A 136 -0.02 -8.85 10.29
N VAL A 137 0.06 -8.62 8.99
CA VAL A 137 -0.13 -7.32 8.34
C VAL A 137 -1.35 -7.41 7.44
N THR A 138 -2.45 -6.82 7.89
CA THR A 138 -3.70 -6.75 7.14
C THR A 138 -3.77 -5.41 6.42
N VAL A 139 -3.86 -5.42 5.09
CA VAL A 139 -3.96 -4.20 4.26
C VAL A 139 -5.39 -4.02 3.78
N SER A 140 -5.93 -2.82 3.96
CA SER A 140 -7.27 -2.41 3.55
C SER A 140 -7.21 -1.17 2.67
N ILE A 141 -8.13 -1.04 1.71
CA ILE A 141 -8.27 0.13 0.84
C ILE A 141 -9.73 0.59 0.88
N ALA A 142 -9.98 1.79 1.40
CA ALA A 142 -11.33 2.34 1.49
C ALA A 142 -11.98 2.47 0.09
N GLY A 143 -13.15 1.85 -0.07
CA GLY A 143 -13.85 1.81 -1.37
C GLY A 143 -13.17 0.93 -2.43
N GLY A 144 -12.13 0.16 -2.07
CA GLY A 144 -11.33 -0.60 -3.02
C GLY A 144 -12.13 -1.64 -3.81
N GLU A 145 -13.17 -2.24 -3.23
CA GLU A 145 -14.04 -3.18 -3.95
C GLU A 145 -14.75 -2.52 -5.15
N GLU A 146 -15.36 -1.36 -4.95
CA GLU A 146 -16.06 -0.64 -6.01
C GLU A 146 -15.10 -0.08 -7.07
N ILE A 147 -13.93 0.38 -6.65
CA ILE A 147 -12.90 0.85 -7.58
C ILE A 147 -12.38 -0.32 -8.42
N ALA A 148 -12.16 -1.49 -7.81
CA ALA A 148 -11.64 -2.68 -8.49
C ALA A 148 -12.54 -3.13 -9.66
N LYS A 149 -13.86 -2.95 -9.57
CA LYS A 149 -14.80 -3.25 -10.67
C LYS A 149 -14.51 -2.44 -11.94
N LYS A 150 -13.84 -1.30 -11.82
CA LYS A 150 -13.44 -0.41 -12.93
C LYS A 150 -12.00 -0.67 -13.42
N THR A 151 -11.32 -1.67 -12.86
CA THR A 151 -9.94 -2.03 -13.21
C THR A 151 -9.88 -3.36 -13.96
N PHE A 152 -8.67 -3.83 -14.27
CA PHE A 152 -8.45 -5.15 -14.85
C PHE A 152 -8.56 -6.31 -13.83
N ASN A 153 -8.66 -6.02 -12.52
CA ASN A 153 -8.68 -7.02 -11.45
C ASN A 153 -9.70 -8.16 -11.68
N PRO A 154 -10.99 -7.89 -12.02
CA PRO A 154 -11.96 -8.96 -12.23
C PRO A 154 -11.55 -9.92 -13.37
N ARG A 155 -10.91 -9.39 -14.43
CA ARG A 155 -10.44 -10.20 -15.57
C ARG A 155 -9.25 -11.07 -15.18
N LEU A 156 -8.34 -10.53 -14.37
CA LEU A 156 -7.16 -11.23 -13.84
C LEU A 156 -7.49 -12.26 -12.75
N GLY A 157 -8.76 -12.40 -12.35
CA GLY A 157 -9.17 -13.31 -11.29
C GLY A 157 -8.85 -12.77 -9.89
N ILE A 158 -8.87 -11.45 -9.72
CA ILE A 158 -8.73 -10.81 -8.42
C ILE A 158 -10.12 -10.32 -7.99
N VAL A 159 -10.63 -10.84 -6.87
CA VAL A 159 -12.02 -10.65 -6.41
C VAL A 159 -12.04 -9.97 -5.05
N GLY A 160 -13.04 -9.12 -4.81
CA GLY A 160 -13.27 -8.45 -3.52
C GLY A 160 -12.48 -7.16 -3.30
N GLY A 161 -11.62 -6.76 -4.23
CA GLY A 161 -10.82 -5.54 -4.05
C GLY A 161 -9.73 -5.30 -5.07
N LEU A 162 -8.99 -4.22 -4.81
CA LEU A 162 -7.84 -3.77 -5.59
C LEU A 162 -6.60 -4.60 -5.30
N SER A 163 -5.65 -4.53 -6.21
CA SER A 163 -4.31 -5.05 -6.00
C SER A 163 -3.43 -3.95 -5.40
N VAL A 164 -2.63 -4.30 -4.40
CA VAL A 164 -1.56 -3.45 -3.90
C VAL A 164 -0.34 -3.68 -4.81
N ILE A 165 -0.03 -2.68 -5.64
CA ILE A 165 0.97 -2.78 -6.71
C ILE A 165 1.93 -1.58 -6.66
N GLY A 166 3.05 -1.72 -7.37
CA GLY A 166 4.08 -0.69 -7.50
C GLY A 166 5.45 -1.34 -7.58
N THR A 167 6.14 -1.18 -8.71
CA THR A 167 7.46 -1.80 -8.93
C THR A 167 8.62 -0.88 -8.53
N SER A 168 8.44 0.44 -8.65
CA SER A 168 9.43 1.46 -8.29
C SER A 168 9.07 2.22 -7.01
N GLY A 169 7.86 2.01 -6.48
CA GLY A 169 7.30 2.81 -5.40
C GLY A 169 6.83 4.22 -5.80
N LYS A 170 7.10 4.69 -7.02
CA LYS A 170 6.70 6.00 -7.53
C LYS A 170 5.69 5.86 -8.68
N VAL A 171 4.74 6.79 -8.74
CA VAL A 171 3.84 6.97 -9.89
C VAL A 171 4.38 8.14 -10.69
N ARG A 172 4.69 7.90 -11.98
CA ARG A 172 5.15 8.96 -12.89
C ARG A 172 3.99 9.34 -13.81
N PRO A 173 3.62 10.62 -13.88
CA PRO A 173 2.51 11.05 -14.72
C PRO A 173 2.82 10.78 -16.19
N PHE A 174 1.84 10.24 -16.92
CA PHE A 174 1.95 10.10 -18.37
C PHE A 174 2.12 11.48 -19.04
N SER A 175 3.31 11.76 -19.56
CA SER A 175 3.53 12.88 -20.47
C SER A 175 3.01 12.51 -21.85
N CYS A 176 1.73 12.79 -22.12
CA CYS A 176 1.19 12.76 -23.48
C CYS A 176 1.09 14.18 -24.04
N PRO A 177 2.08 14.67 -24.83
CA PRO A 177 1.89 15.86 -25.66
C PRO A 177 0.66 15.73 -26.58
N ALA A 178 0.31 14.52 -26.99
CA ALA A 178 -0.75 14.22 -27.94
C ALA A 178 -2.19 14.30 -27.39
N LEU A 179 -2.40 14.42 -26.06
CA LEU A 179 -3.75 14.55 -25.49
C LEU A 179 -4.15 15.99 -25.15
N ARG A 180 -3.21 16.95 -25.22
CA ARG A 180 -3.47 18.37 -24.92
C ARG A 180 -4.28 19.11 -25.99
N SER A 181 -4.63 18.47 -27.10
CA SER A 181 -5.39 19.08 -28.21
C SER A 181 -6.77 18.46 -28.46
N ALA A 182 -7.38 17.83 -27.45
CA ALA A 182 -8.74 17.26 -27.57
C ALA A 182 -9.69 17.66 -26.43
N LEU A 183 -9.42 18.79 -25.76
CA LEU A 183 -10.38 19.53 -24.95
C LEU A 183 -10.50 20.95 -25.48
#